data_AF-A0A9D8I8R3-F1
#
_entry.id   AF-A0A9D8I8R3-F1
#
_cell.length_a   1.000
_cell.length_b   1.000
_cell.length_c   1.000
_cell.angle_alpha   90.00
_cell.angle_beta   90.00
_cell.angle_gamma   90.00
#
_symmetry.space_group_name_H-M   'P 1'
#
loop_
_entity.id
_entity.type
_entity.pdbx_description
1 polymer ?
#
loop_
_entity_poly.entity_id
_entity_poly.type
_entity_poly.pdbx_seq_one_letter_code
_entity_poly.pdbx_strand_id
1 'polypeptide(L)'
;MNTTEQQILESLDALDAAVRSMKSANPKPDLLPLFARLDELASRLGPGADGELKHFLQRKSYEKARLHLRGIAAARGSCGGAN
;
A
#
# COMPACT_ATOMS: atom_id res chain seq x y z
N MET A 1 1.66 -12.94 0.57
CA MET A 1 1.88 -11.55 1.03
C MET A 1 3.22 -11.50 1.74
N ASN A 2 4.21 -10.83 1.15
CA ASN A 2 5.56 -10.67 1.69
C ASN A 2 5.63 -9.54 2.73
N THR A 3 6.76 -9.43 3.43
CA THR A 3 7.00 -8.40 4.45
C THR A 3 6.81 -6.98 3.92
N THR A 4 7.30 -6.67 2.71
CA THR A 4 7.13 -5.32 2.11
C THR A 4 5.66 -5.01 1.80
N GLU A 5 4.92 -5.99 1.28
CA GLU A 5 3.49 -5.82 0.98
C GLU A 5 2.67 -5.60 2.26
N GLN A 6 3.00 -6.31 3.34
CA GLN A 6 2.39 -6.08 4.66
C GLN A 6 2.67 -4.67 5.17
N GLN A 7 3.91 -4.20 5.07
CA GLN A 7 4.28 -2.84 5.48
C GLN A 7 3.57 -1.76 4.64
N ILE A 8 3.36 -2.02 3.34
CA ILE A 8 2.57 -1.13 2.49
C ILE A 8 1.12 -1.12 2.97
N LEU A 9 0.52 -2.28 3.23
CA LEU A 9 -0.86 -2.36 3.71
C LEU A 9 -1.04 -1.62 5.04
N GLU A 10 -0.15 -1.82 6.00
CA GLU A 10 -0.17 -1.09 7.28
C GLU A 10 -0.05 0.43 7.07
N SER A 11 0.84 0.86 6.17
CA SER A 11 1.03 2.29 5.87
C SER A 11 -0.22 2.89 5.19
N LEU A 12 -0.89 2.14 4.31
CA LEU A 12 -2.14 2.54 3.69
C LEU A 12 -3.29 2.64 4.70
N ASP A 13 -3.34 1.72 5.67
CA ASP A 13 -4.36 1.73 6.73
C ASP A 13 -4.13 2.88 7.71
N ALA A 14 -2.87 3.13 8.09
CA ALA A 14 -2.47 4.28 8.90
C ALA A 14 -2.80 5.61 8.20
N LEU A 15 -2.62 5.69 6.88
CA LEU A 15 -3.01 6.85 6.08
C LEU A 15 -4.53 7.07 6.12
N ASP A 16 -5.32 6.02 5.90
CA ASP A 16 -6.80 6.10 5.97
C ASP A 16 -7.25 6.54 7.37
N ALA A 17 -6.68 5.96 8.42
CA ALA A 17 -6.97 6.32 9.80
C ALA A 17 -6.59 7.77 10.12
N ALA A 18 -5.42 8.23 9.67
CA ALA A 18 -4.96 9.61 9.86
C ALA A 18 -5.87 10.61 9.13
N VAL A 19 -6.27 10.32 7.89
CA VAL A 19 -7.21 11.16 7.13
C VAL A 19 -8.58 11.21 7.81
N ARG A 20 -9.09 10.08 8.29
CA ARG A 20 -10.36 10.02 9.04
C ARG A 20 -10.27 10.82 10.34
N SER A 21 -9.16 10.70 11.05
CA SER A 21 -8.92 11.40 12.32
C SER A 21 -8.69 12.90 12.11
N MET A 22 -8.20 13.33 10.93
CA MET A 22 -7.90 14.74 10.64
C MET A 22 -9.09 15.69 10.83
N LYS A 23 -10.34 15.21 10.67
CA LYS A 23 -11.55 16.01 10.95
C LYS A 23 -11.74 16.34 12.43
N SER A 24 -11.21 15.51 13.33
CA SER A 24 -11.45 15.59 14.78
C SER A 24 -10.17 15.76 15.61
N ALA A 25 -9.00 15.53 15.01
CA ALA A 25 -7.71 15.55 15.68
C ALA A 25 -7.14 16.97 15.78
N ASN A 26 -6.66 17.32 16.98
CA ASN A 26 -5.90 18.54 17.24
C ASN A 26 -4.68 18.18 18.12
N PRO A 27 -3.43 18.31 17.64
CA PRO A 27 -3.03 18.83 16.32
C PRO A 27 -3.36 17.87 15.15
N LYS A 28 -3.35 18.40 13.93
CA LYS A 28 -3.60 17.61 12.72
C LYS A 28 -2.47 16.60 12.51
N PRO A 29 -2.78 15.33 12.20
CA PRO A 29 -1.76 14.33 11.90
C PRO A 29 -1.03 14.65 10.59
N ASP A 30 0.29 14.50 10.59
CA ASP A 30 1.14 14.69 9.40
C ASP A 30 1.05 13.51 8.44
N LEU A 31 0.52 13.75 7.24
CA LEU A 31 0.40 12.73 6.19
C LEU A 31 1.67 12.60 5.33
N LEU A 32 2.50 13.64 5.29
CA LEU A 32 3.77 13.66 4.55
C LEU A 32 4.67 12.45 4.82
N PRO A 33 4.97 12.08 6.10
CA PRO A 33 5.81 10.92 6.38
C PRO A 33 5.17 9.60 5.94
N LEU A 34 3.83 9.50 5.92
CA LEU A 34 3.12 8.31 5.45
C LEU A 34 3.27 8.15 3.94
N PHE A 35 3.15 9.23 3.17
CA PHE A 35 3.38 9.20 1.73
C PHE A 35 4.84 8.87 1.39
N ALA A 36 5.81 9.48 2.08
CA ALA A 36 7.23 9.18 1.88
C ALA A 36 7.54 7.70 2.15
N ARG A 37 6.98 7.15 3.24
CA ARG A 37 7.14 5.73 3.58
C ARG A 37 6.52 4.81 2.52
N LEU A 38 5.35 5.15 1.99
CA LEU A 38 4.72 4.39 0.92
C LEU A 38 5.56 4.38 -0.36
N ASP A 39 6.18 5.51 -0.72
CA ASP A 39 7.03 5.64 -1.91
C ASP A 39 8.34 4.83 -1.78
N GLU A 40 8.96 4.89 -0.61
CA GLU A 40 10.13 4.07 -0.24
C GLU A 40 9.80 2.57 -0.32
N LEU A 41 8.67 2.15 0.27
CA LEU A 41 8.23 0.76 0.23
C LEU A 41 7.86 0.31 -1.19
N ALA A 42 7.23 1.19 -1.97
CA ALA A 42 6.92 0.93 -3.38
C ALA A 42 8.18 0.75 -4.23
N SER A 43 9.22 1.54 -3.97
CA SER A 43 10.53 1.43 -4.62
C SER A 43 11.25 0.14 -4.27
N ARG A 44 10.99 -0.41 -3.07
CA ARG A 44 11.51 -1.72 -2.62
C ARG A 44 10.73 -2.91 -3.18
N LEU A 45 9.60 -2.70 -3.85
CA LEU A 45 8.89 -3.78 -4.53
C LEU A 45 9.75 -4.30 -5.69
N GLY A 46 10.36 -5.46 -5.48
CA GLY A 46 11.13 -6.17 -6.49
C GLY A 46 10.30 -6.56 -7.73
N PRO A 47 10.94 -7.11 -8.76
CA PRO A 47 10.25 -7.55 -9.99
C PRO A 47 9.23 -8.69 -9.77
N GLY A 48 9.30 -9.41 -8.64
CA GLY A 48 8.31 -10.41 -8.25
C GLY A 48 7.06 -9.87 -7.54
N ALA A 49 6.94 -8.55 -7.38
CA ALA A 49 5.75 -7.93 -6.82
C ALA A 49 4.63 -7.79 -7.87
N ASP A 50 3.38 -7.79 -7.40
CA ASP A 50 2.20 -7.69 -8.27
C ASP A 50 2.23 -6.40 -9.13
N GLY A 51 2.03 -6.58 -10.43
CA GLY A 51 2.04 -5.48 -11.40
C GLY A 51 0.87 -4.50 -11.19
N GLU A 52 -0.29 -4.99 -10.75
CA GLU A 52 -1.43 -4.13 -10.42
C GLU A 52 -1.14 -3.29 -9.18
N LEU A 53 -0.53 -3.87 -8.15
CA LEU A 53 -0.12 -3.13 -6.95
C LEU A 53 0.83 -1.98 -7.31
N LYS A 54 1.87 -2.26 -8.12
CA LYS A 54 2.80 -1.24 -8.59
C LYS A 54 2.08 -0.13 -9.36
N HIS A 55 1.15 -0.50 -10.25
CA HIS A 55 0.36 0.46 -11.00
C HIS A 55 -0.50 1.36 -10.09
N PHE A 56 -1.16 0.79 -9.09
CA PHE A 56 -1.96 1.55 -8.13
C PHE A 56 -1.12 2.53 -7.32
N LEU A 57 0.06 2.09 -6.84
CA LEU A 57 0.99 2.95 -6.10
C LEU A 57 1.51 4.11 -6.96
N GLN A 58 1.92 3.85 -8.22
CA GLN A 58 2.37 4.89 -9.16
C GLN A 58 1.26 5.91 -9.48
N ARG A 59 0.01 5.46 -9.57
CA ARG A 59 -1.15 6.34 -9.80
C ARG A 59 -1.66 7.03 -8.55
N LYS A 60 -0.99 6.87 -7.40
CA LYS A 60 -1.44 7.36 -6.09
C LYS A 60 -2.85 6.89 -5.73
N SER A 61 -3.24 5.72 -6.23
CA SER A 61 -4.54 5.10 -5.98
C SER A 61 -4.47 4.19 -4.76
N TYR A 62 -4.21 4.81 -3.60
CA TYR A 62 -3.97 4.13 -2.32
C TYR A 62 -5.13 3.23 -1.87
N GLU A 63 -6.37 3.66 -2.12
CA GLU A 63 -7.56 2.86 -1.79
C GLU A 63 -7.62 1.55 -2.60
N LYS A 64 -7.30 1.62 -3.90
CA LYS A 64 -7.24 0.42 -4.76
C LYS A 64 -6.08 -0.49 -4.39
N ALA A 65 -4.91 0.08 -4.10
CA ALA A 65 -3.76 -0.68 -3.60
C ALA A 65 -4.11 -1.45 -2.32
N ARG A 66 -4.87 -0.82 -1.40
CA ARG A 66 -5.33 -1.46 -0.16
C ARG A 66 -6.33 -2.58 -0.43
N LEU A 67 -7.30 -2.38 -1.32
CA LEU A 67 -8.28 -3.41 -1.71
C LEU A 67 -7.60 -4.61 -2.39
N HIS A 68 -6.60 -4.34 -3.22
CA HIS A 68 -5.81 -5.35 -3.89
C HIS A 68 -4.97 -6.17 -2.88
N LEU A 69 -4.28 -5.50 -1.96
CA LEU A 69 -3.52 -6.16 -0.88
C LEU A 69 -4.39 -6.94 0.13
N ARG A 70 -5.63 -6.50 0.37
CA ARG A 70 -6.60 -7.21 1.23
C ARG A 70 -7.23 -8.44 0.54
N GLY A 71 -6.86 -8.74 -0.70
CA GLY A 71 -7.39 -9.89 -1.45
C GLY A 71 -8.83 -9.71 -1.93
N ILE A 72 -9.35 -8.47 -1.94
CA ILE A 72 -10.69 -8.15 -2.45
C ILE A 72 -10.66 -7.97 -3.97
N ALA A 73 -9.53 -7.58 -4.55
CA ALA A 73 -9.32 -7.59 -6.00
C ALA A 73 -8.52 -8.83 -6.43
N ALA A 74 -9.29 -9.85 -6.82
CA ALA A 74 -8.92 -10.98 -7.65
C ALA A 74 -7.91 -11.99 -7.05
N ALA A 75 -8.45 -13.16 -6.71
CA ALA A 75 -7.74 -14.41 -6.85
C ALA A 75 -7.15 -14.51 -8.28
N ARG A 76 -5.87 -14.18 -8.46
CA ARG A 76 -5.07 -14.59 -9.62
C ARG A 76 -3.80 -15.26 -9.14
N GLY A 77 -3.87 -16.59 -9.13
CA GLY A 77 -2.80 -17.51 -9.48
C GLY A 77 -1.44 -17.30 -8.83
N SER A 78 -1.10 -18.22 -7.93
CA SER A 78 0.27 -18.72 -7.80
C SER A 78 0.90 -18.96 -9.18
N CYS A 79 1.98 -18.25 -9.52
CA CYS A 79 3.03 -18.73 -10.43
C CYS A 79 4.23 -17.76 -10.47
N GLY A 80 5.44 -18.28 -10.21
CA GLY A 80 6.68 -17.55 -10.47
C GLY A 80 7.87 -17.82 -9.54
N GLY A 81 8.06 -19.05 -9.05
CA GLY A 81 9.26 -19.46 -8.33
C GLY A 81 9.70 -20.86 -8.76
N ALA A 82 9.88 -21.06 -10.07
CA ALA A 82 10.70 -22.15 -10.57
C ALA A 82 12.14 -21.63 -10.63
N ASN A 83 13.01 -22.16 -9.79
CA ASN A 83 14.35 -22.67 -10.09
C ASN A 83 14.86 -23.39 -8.83
#